data_AF-A0A085NW67-F1
#
_entry.id   AF-A0A085NW67-F1
#
_cell.length_a   1.000
_cell.length_b   1.000
_cell.length_c   1.000
_cell.angle_alpha   90.00
_cell.angle_beta   90.00
_cell.angle_gamma   90.00
#
_symmetry.space_group_name_H-M   'P 1'
#
loop_
_entity.id
_entity.type
_entity.pdbx_description
1 polymer ?
#
loop_
_entity_poly.entity_id
_entity_poly.type
_entity_poly.pdbx_seq_one_letter_code
_entity_poly.pdbx_strand_id
1 'polypeptide(L)'
;MNRAESRLSQVLFLLGYDSEKYPEHVCRELLKELYRFADATGDSELAIACQRYLTALEPFSAYEIGVSATEYLPVSEYPTGRRRRK
;
A
#
# COMPACT_ATOMS: atom_id res chain seq x y z
N MET A 1 13.64 -7.66 -0.29
CA MET A 1 12.77 -6.55 -0.75
C MET A 1 11.46 -7.13 -1.24
N ASN A 2 10.35 -6.68 -0.67
CA ASN A 2 9.02 -7.11 -1.09
C ASN A 2 8.66 -6.43 -2.43
N ARG A 3 7.90 -7.10 -3.32
CA ARG A 3 7.51 -6.53 -4.63
C ARG A 3 6.78 -5.19 -4.48
N ALA A 4 5.88 -5.12 -3.48
CA ALA A 4 5.15 -3.91 -3.11
C ALA A 4 6.09 -2.74 -2.73
N GLU A 5 7.12 -3.00 -1.94
CA GLU A 5 8.11 -1.99 -1.54
C GLU A 5 8.92 -1.49 -2.74
N SER A 6 9.34 -2.42 -3.62
CA SER A 6 10.02 -2.07 -4.86
C SER A 6 9.12 -1.23 -5.79
N ARG A 7 7.83 -1.56 -5.86
CA ARG A 7 6.86 -0.82 -6.68
C ARG A 7 6.67 0.61 -6.17
N LEU A 8 6.50 0.79 -4.86
CA LEU A 8 6.40 2.12 -4.25
C LEU A 8 7.69 2.93 -4.44
N SER A 9 8.86 2.32 -4.25
CA SER A 9 10.15 2.98 -4.46
C SER A 9 10.31 3.47 -5.90
N GLN A 10 9.91 2.68 -6.90
CA GLN A 10 9.91 3.09 -8.31
C GLN A 10 8.99 4.29 -8.57
N VAL A 11 7.77 4.26 -8.02
CA VAL A 11 6.80 5.35 -8.19
C VAL A 11 7.31 6.64 -7.54
N LEU A 12 7.83 6.57 -6.31
CA LEU A 12 8.40 7.72 -5.61
C LEU A 12 9.59 8.30 -6.38
N PHE A 13 10.46 7.44 -6.94
CA PHE A 13 11.57 7.87 -7.79
C PHE A 13 11.08 8.60 -9.05
N LEU A 14 10.07 8.06 -9.74
CA LEU A 14 9.50 8.68 -10.95
C LEU A 14 8.83 10.02 -10.66
N LEU A 15 8.25 10.18 -9.48
CA LEU A 15 7.67 11.44 -9.02
C LEU A 15 8.73 12.44 -8.53
N GLY A 16 10.01 12.06 -8.50
CA GLY A 16 11.10 12.88 -7.98
C GLY A 16 10.97 13.14 -6.48
N TYR A 17 10.30 12.25 -5.76
CA TYR A 17 10.16 12.36 -4.31
C TYR A 17 11.50 12.11 -3.63
N ASP A 18 11.98 13.13 -2.92
CA ASP A 18 13.21 13.11 -2.15
C ASP A 18 12.87 13.28 -0.66
N SER A 19 13.03 12.21 0.10
CA SER A 19 12.72 12.18 1.53
C SER A 19 13.57 13.14 2.37
N GLU A 20 14.74 13.56 1.86
CA GLU A 20 15.58 14.55 2.55
C GLU A 20 15.10 15.99 2.32
N LYS A 21 14.34 16.22 1.24
CA LYS A 21 13.85 17.55 0.85
C LYS A 21 12.39 17.81 1.23
N TYR A 22 11.57 16.78 1.31
CA TYR A 22 10.14 16.91 1.60
C TYR A 22 9.81 16.53 3.04
N PRO A 23 8.97 17.32 3.73
CA PRO A 23 8.57 17.02 5.10
C PRO A 23 7.67 15.78 5.15
N GLU A 24 7.67 15.10 6.30
CA GLU A 24 6.90 13.87 6.55
C GLU A 24 5.40 14.01 6.24
N HIS A 25 4.82 15.19 6.50
CA HIS A 25 3.42 15.47 6.16
C HIS A 25 3.14 15.40 4.64
N VAL A 26 4.08 15.86 3.81
CA VAL A 26 3.96 15.78 2.34
C VAL A 26 4.07 14.33 1.87
N CYS A 27 4.94 13.54 2.51
CA CYS A 27 5.01 12.08 2.29
C CYS A 27 3.65 11.43 2.55
N ARG A 28 2.98 11.80 3.65
CA ARG A 28 1.69 11.22 4.05
C ARG A 28 0.59 11.50 3.04
N GLU A 29 0.41 12.76 2.65
CA GLU A 29 -0.62 13.12 1.68
C GLU A 29 -0.33 12.51 0.31
N LEU A 30 0.94 12.45 -0.09
CA LEU A 30 1.36 11.74 -1.30
C LEU A 30 1.01 10.24 -1.25
N LEU A 31 1.28 9.56 -0.14
CA LEU A 31 0.94 8.14 0.02
C LEU A 31 -0.57 7.89 -0.01
N LYS A 32 -1.39 8.82 0.49
CA LYS A 32 -2.87 8.74 0.39
C LYS A 32 -3.36 8.89 -1.05
N GLU A 33 -2.83 9.87 -1.77
CA GLU A 33 -3.13 10.10 -3.19
C GLU A 33 -2.72 8.88 -4.03
N LEU A 34 -1.50 8.35 -3.80
CA LEU A 34 -1.00 7.15 -4.46
C LEU A 34 -1.83 5.91 -4.15
N TYR A 35 -2.29 5.75 -2.91
CA TYR A 35 -3.20 4.68 -2.53
C TYR A 35 -4.52 4.77 -3.30
N ARG A 36 -5.16 5.95 -3.33
CA ARG A 36 -6.42 6.17 -4.08
C ARG A 36 -6.25 5.91 -5.57
N PHE A 37 -5.12 6.35 -6.14
CA PHE A 37 -4.80 6.10 -7.54
C PHE A 37 -4.60 4.60 -7.81
N ALA A 38 -3.84 3.91 -6.96
CA ALA A 38 -3.58 2.48 -7.08
C ALA A 38 -4.87 1.66 -6.97
N ASP A 39 -5.76 2.03 -6.03
CA ASP A 39 -7.07 1.40 -5.85
C ASP A 39 -7.96 1.61 -7.08
N ALA A 40 -8.03 2.85 -7.60
CA ALA A 40 -8.81 3.17 -8.80
C ALA A 40 -8.28 2.51 -10.09
N THR A 41 -6.97 2.20 -10.15
CA THR A 41 -6.33 1.58 -11.32
C THR A 41 -6.17 0.07 -11.20
N GLY A 42 -6.43 -0.51 -10.03
CA GLY A 42 -6.25 -1.94 -9.74
C GLY A 42 -4.80 -2.37 -9.50
N ASP A 43 -3.86 -1.44 -9.28
CA ASP A 43 -2.47 -1.75 -8.91
C ASP A 43 -2.40 -2.16 -7.43
N SER A 44 -2.77 -3.41 -7.16
CA SER A 44 -2.84 -3.97 -5.81
C SER A 44 -1.48 -3.98 -5.09
N GLU A 45 -0.37 -4.14 -5.81
CA GLU A 45 0.97 -4.10 -5.23
C GLU A 45 1.31 -2.71 -4.69
N LEU A 46 0.97 -1.65 -5.44
CA LEU A 46 1.17 -0.26 -5.02
C LEU A 46 0.22 0.13 -3.88
N ALA A 47 -1.04 -0.29 -3.93
CA ALA A 47 -2.02 -0.02 -2.87
C ALA A 47 -1.60 -0.64 -1.53
N ILE A 48 -1.18 -1.91 -1.53
CA ILE A 48 -0.67 -2.60 -0.34
C ILE A 48 0.57 -1.90 0.21
N ALA A 49 1.48 -1.44 -0.67
CA ALA A 49 2.68 -0.73 -0.25
C ALA A 49 2.33 0.59 0.47
N CYS A 50 1.49 1.41 -0.15
CA CYS A 50 1.08 2.70 0.41
C CYS A 50 0.38 2.51 1.77
N GLN A 51 -0.52 1.53 1.87
CA GLN A 51 -1.21 1.21 3.12
C GLN A 51 -0.23 0.81 4.23
N ARG A 52 0.72 -0.10 3.95
CA ARG A 52 1.71 -0.55 4.96
C ARG A 52 2.58 0.59 5.48
N TYR A 53 3.00 1.50 4.59
CA TYR A 53 3.77 2.67 4.99
C TYR A 53 2.94 3.66 5.82
N LEU A 54 1.68 3.90 5.42
CA LEU A 54 0.77 4.74 6.20
C LEU A 54 0.50 4.18 7.61
N THR A 55 0.34 2.85 7.74
CA THR A 55 0.15 2.17 9.03
C THR A 55 1.42 2.14 9.90
N ALA A 56 2.60 2.28 9.30
CA ALA A 56 3.87 2.34 10.03
C ALA A 56 4.16 3.75 10.59
N LEU A 57 3.72 4.81 9.88
CA LEU A 57 3.90 6.21 10.30
C LEU A 57 2.97 6.59 11.47
N GLU A 58 1.75 6.07 11.48
CA GLU A 58 0.81 6.10 12.61
C GLU A 58 -0.05 4.83 12.53
N PRO A 59 -0.65 4.32 13.62
CA PRO A 59 -1.73 3.33 13.53
C PRO A 59 -2.94 3.95 12.80
N PHE A 60 -2.86 3.97 11.48
CA PHE A 60 -3.77 4.67 10.59
C PHE A 60 -5.06 3.87 10.47
N SER A 61 -6.17 4.44 10.93
CA SER A 61 -7.49 3.82 10.86
C SER A 61 -8.02 3.88 9.43
N ALA A 62 -8.29 2.72 8.81
CA ALA A 62 -8.85 2.62 7.45
C ALA A 62 -10.15 3.44 7.25
N TYR A 63 -10.82 3.84 8.35
CA TYR A 63 -12.00 4.69 8.35
C TYR A 63 -11.75 6.11 7.81
N GLU A 64 -10.53 6.65 7.88
CA GLU A 64 -10.26 8.03 7.40
C GLU A 64 -10.19 8.15 5.87
N ILE A 65 -10.03 7.04 5.13
CA ILE A 65 -9.87 7.07 3.66
C ILE A 65 -11.23 7.00 2.94
N GLY A 66 -12.35 6.85 3.67
CA GLY A 66 -13.66 6.64 3.06
C GLY A 66 -13.78 5.29 2.35
N VAL A 67 -12.81 4.38 2.58
CA VAL A 67 -12.89 2.99 2.13
C VAL A 67 -13.89 2.31 3.06
N SER A 68 -15.09 2.05 2.53
CA SER A 68 -16.09 1.22 3.21
C SER A 68 -15.40 -0.06 3.67
N ALA A 69 -15.44 -0.33 4.98
CA ALA A 69 -14.83 -1.48 5.64
C ALA A 69 -15.39 -2.85 5.21
N THR A 70 -16.10 -2.91 4.08
CA THR A 70 -16.82 -4.08 3.57
C THR A 70 -15.99 -4.97 2.64
N GLU A 71 -14.78 -4.60 2.21
CA GLU A 71 -13.99 -5.44 1.30
C GLU A 71 -12.54 -5.72 1.74
N TYR A 72 -12.21 -5.52 3.02
CA TYR A 72 -10.94 -6.03 3.55
C TYR A 72 -11.20 -7.23 4.47
N LEU A 73 -11.33 -8.40 3.84
CA LEU A 73 -10.97 -9.63 4.51
C LEU A 73 -9.46 -9.53 4.81
N PRO A 74 -9.01 -9.69 6.07
CA PRO A 74 -7.59 -9.84 6.34
C PRO A 74 -7.10 -10.99 5.45
N VAL A 75 -6.02 -10.75 4.69
CA VAL A 75 -5.36 -11.77 3.89
C VAL A 75 -4.95 -12.90 4.82
N SER A 76 -5.85 -13.87 4.96
CA SER A 76 -5.61 -15.13 5.63
C SER A 76 -4.50 -15.80 4.84
N GLU A 77 -3.41 -16.02 5.56
CA GLU A 77 -2.31 -16.94 5.29
C GLU A 77 -2.44 -17.76 4.00
N TYR A 78 -1.45 -17.55 3.12
CA TYR A 78 -1.11 -18.39 1.97
C TYR A 78 -1.59 -19.85 2.09
N PRO A 79 -2.29 -20.40 1.08
CA PRO A 79 -2.42 -21.84 0.96
C PRO A 79 -1.07 -22.40 0.47
N THR A 80 -0.17 -22.73 1.40
CA THR A 80 0.95 -23.65 1.10
C THR A 80 0.36 -25.02 0.80
N GLY A 81 0.22 -25.30 -0.49
CA GLY A 81 -0.62 -26.39 -0.97
C GLY A 81 -0.07 -27.80 -0.78
N ARG A 82 -0.88 -28.77 -1.18
CA ARG A 82 -0.45 -29.93 -2.00
C ARG A 82 -1.66 -30.75 -2.43
N ARG A 83 -1.83 -30.88 -3.75
CA ARG A 83 -2.56 -31.99 -4.38
C ARG A 83 -2.05 -33.32 -3.81
N ARG A 84 -2.94 -34.23 -3.44
CA ARG A 84 -2.77 -35.67 -3.77
C ARG A 84 -4.12 -36.35 -3.91
N ARG A 85 -4.37 -36.85 -5.13
CA ARG A 85 -5.34 -37.91 -5.44
C ARG A 85 -5.10 -39.13 -4.54
N LYS A 86 -6.16 -39.67 -3.95
CA LYS A 86 -6.67 -41.03 -4.23
C LYS A 86 -8.05 -41.18 -3.60
#